data_AF-A0A9P3WJ04-F1
#
_entry.id   AF-A0A9P3WJ04-F1
#
_cell.length_a   1.000
_cell.length_b   1.000
_cell.length_c   1.000
_cell.angle_alpha   90.00
_cell.angle_beta   90.00
_cell.angle_gamma   90.00
#
_symmetry.space_group_name_H-M   'P 1'
#
loop_
_entity.id
_entity.type
_entity.pdbx_description
1 polymer ?
#
loop_
_entity_poly.entity_id
_entity_poly.type
_entity_poly.pdbx_seq_one_letter_code
_entity_poly.pdbx_strand_id
1 'polypeptide(L)'
;MARRVHQELDHLKTSDNPNKARQAREAIRTLEQVNKIVRYESEVMELLPADLEPTSDNRILSVALYLRLSDVILVTADKSFRNIARAENITAILPSEYKEMSRGKTRPRNTGGIVK
;
A
#
# COMPACT_ATOMS: atom_id res chain seq x y z
N MET A 1 4.32 5.53 1.58
CA MET A 1 3.08 5.62 0.79
C MET A 1 3.41 6.24 -0.54
N ALA A 2 2.85 5.73 -1.65
CA ALA A 2 3.03 6.35 -2.95
C ALA A 2 2.33 7.72 -3.01
N ARG A 3 3.04 8.76 -3.46
CA ARG A 3 2.51 10.14 -3.57
C ARG A 3 1.28 10.21 -4.47
N ARG A 4 1.20 9.36 -5.49
CA ARG A 4 0.06 9.23 -6.40
C ARG A 4 -1.27 9.04 -5.68
N VAL A 5 -1.29 8.20 -4.64
CA VAL A 5 -2.53 7.95 -3.86
C VAL A 5 -2.99 9.22 -3.14
N HIS A 6 -2.05 10.01 -2.60
CA HIS A 6 -2.42 11.26 -1.93
C HIS A 6 -2.98 12.29 -2.92
N GLN A 7 -2.41 12.39 -4.12
CA GLN A 7 -2.93 13.25 -5.20
C GLN A 7 -4.34 12.84 -5.63
N GLU A 8 -4.60 11.53 -5.74
CA GLU A 8 -5.93 11.02 -6.09
C GLU A 8 -6.96 11.30 -4.99
N LEU A 9 -6.58 11.12 -3.72
CA LEU A 9 -7.44 11.51 -2.60
C LEU A 9 -7.76 13.01 -2.63
N ASP A 10 -6.78 13.85 -2.96
CA ASP A 10 -6.98 15.30 -2.99
C ASP A 10 -7.95 15.70 -4.10
N HIS A 11 -7.82 15.09 -5.28
CA HIS A 11 -8.78 15.29 -6.38
C HIS A 11 -10.19 14.81 -6.00
N LEU A 12 -10.32 13.72 -5.26
CA LEU A 12 -11.62 13.17 -4.85
C LEU A 12 -12.35 14.05 -3.83
N LYS A 13 -11.71 15.03 -3.17
CA LYS A 13 -12.36 15.96 -2.23
C LYS A 13 -13.49 16.76 -2.86
N THR A 14 -13.51 16.92 -4.19
CA THR A 14 -14.52 17.66 -4.93
C THR A 14 -15.34 16.76 -5.87
N SER A 15 -15.32 15.44 -5.63
CA SER A 15 -16.12 14.49 -6.42
C SER A 15 -17.62 14.80 -6.34
N ASP A 16 -18.32 14.65 -7.47
CA ASP A 16 -19.78 14.77 -7.56
C ASP A 16 -20.53 13.73 -6.72
N ASN A 17 -19.84 12.65 -6.30
CA ASN A 17 -20.38 11.70 -5.34
C ASN A 17 -20.09 12.20 -3.90
N PRO A 18 -21.11 12.65 -3.14
CA PRO A 18 -20.90 13.27 -1.83
C PRO A 18 -20.25 12.31 -0.81
N ASN A 19 -20.56 11.01 -0.92
CA ASN A 19 -19.97 9.99 -0.05
C ASN A 19 -18.48 9.81 -0.33
N LYS A 20 -18.07 9.74 -1.61
CA LYS A 20 -16.66 9.66 -2.00
C LYS A 20 -15.91 10.93 -1.56
N ALA A 21 -16.49 12.10 -1.80
CA ALA A 21 -15.90 13.37 -1.39
C ALA A 21 -15.69 13.48 0.12
N ARG A 22 -16.70 13.05 0.91
CA ARG A 22 -16.58 13.01 2.37
C ARG A 22 -15.47 12.05 2.82
N GLN A 23 -15.44 10.82 2.29
CA GLN A 23 -14.43 9.82 2.63
C GLN A 23 -13.01 10.29 2.27
N ALA A 24 -12.83 10.95 1.13
CA ALA A 24 -11.54 11.49 0.71
C ALA A 24 -11.04 12.58 1.67
N ARG A 25 -11.91 13.51 2.08
CA ARG A 25 -11.57 14.54 3.08
C ARG A 25 -11.20 13.94 4.43
N GLU A 26 -11.93 12.92 4.88
CA GLU A 26 -11.61 12.20 6.12
C GLU A 26 -10.25 11.51 6.04
N ALA A 27 -9.98 10.79 4.95
CA ALA A 27 -8.70 10.12 4.74
C ALA A 27 -7.52 11.10 4.77
N ILE A 28 -7.64 12.26 4.12
CA ILE A 28 -6.60 13.30 4.12
C ILE A 28 -6.40 13.87 5.52
N ARG A 29 -7.47 14.19 6.24
CA ARG A 29 -7.37 14.65 7.64
C ARG A 29 -6.65 13.63 8.52
N THR A 30 -6.94 12.35 8.36
CA THR A 30 -6.24 11.28 9.08
C THR A 30 -4.75 11.25 8.71
N LEU A 31 -4.41 11.35 7.42
CA LEU A 31 -3.00 11.39 6.98
C LEU A 31 -2.24 12.60 7.53
N GLU A 32 -2.88 13.76 7.62
CA GLU A 32 -2.31 14.97 8.23
C GLU A 32 -2.01 14.76 9.72
N GLN A 33 -2.90 14.08 10.45
CA GLN A 33 -2.71 13.77 11.88
C GLN A 33 -1.54 12.81 12.15
N VAL A 34 -1.23 11.92 11.21
CA VAL A 34 -0.13 10.93 11.33
C VAL A 34 1.09 11.27 10.46
N ASN A 35 1.21 12.53 10.00
CA ASN A 35 2.21 12.96 9.02
C ASN A 35 3.67 12.69 9.43
N LYS A 36 3.97 12.61 10.73
CA LYS A 36 5.31 12.30 11.26
C LYS A 36 5.73 10.85 11.00
N ILE A 37 4.77 9.95 10.78
CA ILE A 37 4.99 8.50 10.63
C ILE A 37 4.85 8.08 9.16
N VAL A 38 4.05 8.80 8.37
CA VAL A 38 3.83 8.50 6.96
C VAL A 38 4.92 9.15 6.11
N ARG A 39 5.70 8.33 5.40
CA ARG A 39 6.62 8.77 4.35
C ARG A 39 5.93 8.75 2.99
N TYR A 40 6.23 9.72 2.15
CA TYR A 40 5.70 9.81 0.79
C TYR A 40 6.83 9.63 -0.22
N GLU A 41 6.70 8.65 -1.09
CA GLU A 41 7.65 8.38 -2.16
C GLU A 41 7.03 8.74 -3.51
N SER A 42 7.83 9.36 -4.37
CA SER A 42 7.46 9.61 -5.76
C SER A 42 7.59 8.33 -6.58
N GLU A 43 6.82 8.25 -7.66
CA GLU A 43 6.88 7.14 -8.61
C GLU A 43 8.27 7.01 -9.26
N VAL A 44 8.71 5.77 -9.54
CA VAL A 44 10.03 5.46 -10.11
C VAL A 44 9.85 4.64 -11.38
N MET A 45 9.44 5.31 -12.47
CA MET A 45 8.96 4.66 -13.70
C MET A 45 9.99 3.71 -14.34
N GLU A 46 11.28 3.98 -14.16
CA GLU A 46 12.38 3.14 -14.65
C GLU A 46 12.39 1.73 -14.05
N LEU A 47 11.72 1.53 -12.91
CA LEU A 47 11.61 0.23 -12.27
C LEU A 47 10.38 -0.56 -12.73
N LEU A 48 9.48 0.06 -13.50
CA LEU A 48 8.30 -0.63 -13.99
C LEU A 48 8.70 -1.57 -15.15
N PRO A 49 8.18 -2.82 -15.19
CA PRO A 49 8.30 -3.68 -16.36
C PRO A 49 7.86 -2.98 -17.65
N ALA A 50 8.58 -3.23 -18.75
CA ALA A 50 8.38 -2.52 -20.01
C ALA A 50 7.02 -2.81 -20.68
N ASP A 51 6.39 -3.93 -20.33
CA ASP A 51 5.07 -4.36 -20.80
C ASP A 51 3.91 -3.78 -19.97
N LEU A 52 4.20 -3.10 -18.86
CA LEU A 52 3.19 -2.45 -18.03
C LEU A 52 3.02 -0.98 -18.39
N GLU A 53 1.80 -0.63 -18.78
CA GLU A 53 1.40 0.76 -19.00
C GLU A 53 1.47 1.59 -17.70
N PRO A 54 1.80 2.89 -17.74
CA PRO A 54 1.98 3.75 -16.56
C PRO A 54 0.64 4.23 -15.97
N THR A 55 -0.25 3.29 -15.65
CA THR A 55 -1.52 3.52 -14.95
C THR A 55 -1.28 3.99 -13.51
N SER A 56 -2.30 4.50 -12.83
CA SER A 56 -2.22 4.88 -11.42
C SER A 56 -1.71 3.74 -10.52
N ASP A 57 -2.23 2.53 -10.72
CA ASP A 57 -1.82 1.34 -9.97
C ASP A 57 -0.37 0.98 -10.25
N ASN A 58 0.03 0.97 -11.52
CA ASN A 58 1.41 0.66 -11.89
C ASN A 58 2.40 1.74 -11.41
N ARG A 59 1.96 3.00 -11.31
CA ARG A 59 2.75 4.05 -10.65
C ARG A 59 2.95 3.77 -9.17
N ILE A 60 1.93 3.25 -8.48
CA ILE A 60 2.06 2.80 -7.09
C ILE A 60 2.98 1.57 -6.99
N LEU A 61 2.91 0.65 -7.95
CA LEU A 61 3.78 -0.52 -8.02
C LEU A 61 5.25 -0.13 -8.14
N SER A 62 5.56 0.89 -8.95
CA SER A 62 6.94 1.38 -9.11
C SER A 62 7.56 1.83 -7.78
N VAL A 63 6.74 2.39 -6.88
CA VAL A 63 7.17 2.75 -5.52
C VAL A 63 7.42 1.51 -4.66
N ALA A 64 6.55 0.49 -4.76
CA ALA A 64 6.78 -0.76 -4.04
C ALA A 64 8.06 -1.47 -4.52
N LEU A 65 8.34 -1.43 -5.83
CA LEU A 65 9.57 -1.94 -6.43
C LEU A 65 10.81 -1.16 -5.97
N TYR A 66 10.72 0.16 -5.89
CA TYR A 66 11.79 0.99 -5.31
C TYR A 66 12.12 0.61 -3.87
N LEU A 67 11.11 0.28 -3.07
CA LEU A 67 11.24 -0.09 -1.66
C LEU A 67 11.46 -1.58 -1.41
N ARG A 68 11.58 -2.42 -2.45
CA ARG A 68 11.57 -3.89 -2.33
C ARG A 68 12.72 -4.51 -1.53
N LEU A 69 13.78 -3.75 -1.26
CA LEU A 69 14.86 -4.17 -0.35
C LEU A 69 14.45 -4.09 1.13
N SER A 70 13.30 -3.47 1.43
CA SER A 70 12.62 -3.54 2.73
C SER A 70 11.51 -4.58 2.68
N ASP A 71 11.02 -5.02 3.85
CA ASP A 71 9.82 -5.88 3.99
C ASP A 71 8.55 -5.13 3.57
N VAL A 72 8.40 -4.87 2.26
CA VAL A 72 7.31 -4.08 1.70
C VAL A 72 6.05 -4.93 1.52
N ILE A 73 4.90 -4.35 1.88
CA ILE A 73 3.58 -4.96 1.70
C ILE A 73 2.69 -3.98 0.95
N LEU A 74 2.19 -4.41 -0.20
CA LEU A 74 1.13 -3.71 -0.93
C LEU A 74 -0.24 -4.12 -0.34
N VAL A 75 -0.98 -3.15 0.18
CA VAL A 75 -2.32 -3.40 0.74
C VAL A 75 -3.37 -2.84 -0.21
N THR A 76 -4.15 -3.70 -0.84
CA THR A 76 -5.22 -3.29 -1.76
C THR A 76 -6.35 -4.31 -1.83
N ALA A 77 -7.58 -3.82 -2.01
CA ALA A 77 -8.76 -4.65 -2.27
C ALA A 77 -8.83 -5.13 -3.73
N ASP A 78 -8.10 -4.50 -4.65
CA ASP A 78 -8.09 -4.86 -6.07
C ASP A 78 -7.35 -6.19 -6.32
N LYS A 79 -8.07 -7.19 -6.87
CA LYS A 79 -7.51 -8.52 -7.17
C LYS A 79 -6.51 -8.48 -8.33
N SER A 80 -6.82 -7.72 -9.39
CA SER A 80 -5.92 -7.61 -10.55
C SER A 80 -4.61 -6.98 -10.11
N PHE A 81 -4.68 -5.89 -9.35
CA PHE A 81 -3.48 -5.21 -8.89
C PHE A 81 -2.63 -6.07 -7.94
N ARG A 82 -3.26 -6.84 -7.03
CA ARG A 82 -2.52 -7.83 -6.22
C ARG A 82 -1.84 -8.90 -7.08
N ASN A 83 -2.49 -9.37 -8.14
CA ASN A 83 -1.89 -10.39 -9.02
C ASN A 83 -0.65 -9.83 -9.73
N ILE A 84 -0.74 -8.62 -10.28
CA ILE A 84 0.40 -7.94 -10.93
C ILE A 84 1.54 -7.76 -9.92
N ALA A 85 1.26 -7.22 -8.73
CA ALA A 85 2.29 -7.02 -7.71
C ALA A 85 2.99 -8.32 -7.29
N ARG A 86 2.24 -9.43 -7.15
CA ARG A 86 2.81 -10.74 -6.82
C ARG A 86 3.65 -11.32 -7.94
N ALA A 87 3.29 -11.09 -9.20
CA ALA A 87 4.12 -11.46 -10.35
C ALA A 87 5.49 -10.75 -10.29
N GLU A 88 5.51 -9.51 -9.79
CA GLU A 88 6.72 -8.72 -9.56
C GLU A 88 7.41 -8.99 -8.21
N ASN A 89 7.11 -10.12 -7.55
CA ASN A 89 7.65 -10.51 -6.24
C ASN A 89 7.39 -9.51 -5.10
N ILE A 90 6.30 -8.74 -5.18
CA ILE A 90 5.84 -7.86 -4.10
C ILE A 90 4.74 -8.58 -3.31
N THR A 91 4.91 -8.66 -1.99
CA THR A 91 3.85 -9.17 -1.10
C THR A 91 2.63 -8.27 -1.20
N ALA A 92 1.50 -8.82 -1.64
CA ALA A 92 0.26 -8.06 -1.79
C ALA A 92 -0.90 -8.76 -1.08
N ILE A 93 -1.62 -8.03 -0.21
CA ILE A 93 -2.67 -8.58 0.66
C ILE A 93 -3.89 -7.64 0.74
N LEU A 94 -5.01 -8.16 1.26
CA LEU A 94 -6.22 -7.41 1.53
C LEU A 94 -6.07 -6.49 2.75
N PRO A 95 -6.84 -5.39 2.84
CA PRO A 95 -6.90 -4.58 4.05
C PRO A 95 -7.33 -5.34 5.30
N SER A 96 -8.19 -6.37 5.18
CA SER A 96 -8.60 -7.23 6.29
C SER A 96 -7.44 -8.08 6.80
N GLU A 97 -6.69 -8.72 5.90
CA GLU A 97 -5.52 -9.54 6.22
C GLU A 97 -4.43 -8.69 6.90
N TYR A 98 -4.19 -7.46 6.40
CA TYR A 98 -3.25 -6.54 7.03
C TYR A 98 -3.69 -6.16 8.46
N LYS A 99 -5.00 -5.93 8.69
CA LYS A 99 -5.53 -5.67 10.03
C LYS A 99 -5.32 -6.86 10.96
N GLU A 100 -5.56 -8.08 10.51
CA GLU A 100 -5.34 -9.30 11.29
C GLU A 100 -3.85 -9.48 11.64
N MET A 101 -2.95 -9.29 10.66
CA MET A 101 -1.51 -9.32 10.87
C MET A 101 -1.04 -8.28 11.89
N SER A 102 -1.61 -7.07 11.85
CA SER A 102 -1.28 -6.00 12.79
C SER A 102 -1.80 -6.28 14.21
N ARG A 103 -2.91 -7.02 14.34
CA ARG A 103 -3.47 -7.47 15.62
C ARG A 103 -2.72 -8.66 16.19
N GLY A 104 -2.20 -9.54 15.33
CA GLY A 104 -1.47 -10.77 15.68
C GLY A 104 -0.02 -10.56 16.15
N LYS A 105 0.41 -9.33 16.47
CA LYS A 105 1.70 -9.08 17.13
C LYS A 105 1.70 -9.50 18.61
N THR A 106 1.42 -10.77 18.89
CA THR A 106 2.21 -11.60 19.80
C THR A 106 3.08 -12.48 18.92
N ARG A 107 4.39 -12.19 18.87
CA ARG A 107 5.38 -13.07 18.21
C ARG A 107 5.17 -14.52 18.69
N PRO A 108 5.24 -15.55 17.82
CA PRO A 108 5.37 -16.91 18.30
C PRO A 108 6.66 -16.99 19.13
N ARG A 109 6.54 -17.36 20.41
CA ARG A 109 7.71 -17.78 21.19
C ARG A 109 8.24 -19.03 20.52
N ASN A 110 9.49 -18.99 20.06
CA ASN A 110 10.19 -20.19 19.66
C ASN A 110 10.47 -21.00 20.94
N THR A 111 9.52 -21.84 21.36
CA THR A 111 9.77 -22.90 22.35
C THR A 111 10.28 -24.12 21.59
N GLY A 112 11.50 -24.01 21.08
CA GLY A 112 12.29 -25.17 20.70
C GLY A 112 12.75 -25.87 21.98
N GLY A 113 11.87 -26.73 22.52
CA GLY A 113 12.24 -27.64 23.58
C GLY A 113 13.29 -28.61 23.08
N ILE A 114 14.49 -28.52 23.64
CA ILE A 114 15.49 -29.60 23.58
C ILE A 114 14.96 -30.71 24.48
N VAL A 115 14.40 -31.76 23.90
CA VAL A 115 14.24 -33.04 24.59
C VAL A 115 15.58 -33.78 24.54
N LYS A 116 16.04 -34.17 25.73
CA LYS A 116 17.23 -34.95 26.01
C LYS A 116 17.13 -36.37 25.45
#